data_AF-A0A534TLZ4-F1
#
_entry.id   AF-A0A534TLZ4-F1
#
_cell.length_a   1.000
_cell.length_b   1.000
_cell.length_c   1.000
_cell.angle_alpha   90.00
_cell.angle_beta   90.00
_cell.angle_gamma   90.00
#
_symmetry.space_group_name_H-M   'P 1'
#
loop_
_entity.id
_entity.type
_entity.pdbx_description
1 polymer ?
#
loop_
_entity_poly.entity_id
_entity_poly.type
_entity_poly.pdbx_seq_one_letter_code
_entity_poly.pdbx_strand_id
1 'polypeptide(L)'
;MKRDGCFITIRRGSSTCSRRGSQAEQALRSARYGCWYAPRFARLIAMMRKGGFTALRSSVLPVDCPPARVVFAFALLMVSSTGNTAGRPPVSAAPPIAQLTLDWPALAERVVQHLALVPGERVLSLCAGDRFQREFEPHLRYAVMKAGGVDLGCLEVLAEPLPQAFDPQVIQRGTSPAREALRGVLRDVDAAVMLAGAAPKHPAYAALQDLLRQGNSARRTVHFHWEGGGQPSAVAIAGQPLPPQHLIDAVYQRAVLREDCAAIGAAQRRVEAALRRGEVRVKTPLGTDLRFRVGDRPMNLQDGDASAARARTAKVLVDREVELPCGVLRVAPLEESVSGIIAYPVTQWDGRPVEGLKLHFEKGRVTRIEAAAGREAVEAALRSGGPGSEAFREFALGFNPELAVPERNPWIPYYGYGSGVVRLALGDNTELGGNVTSGRPRWWDLFVDTTVSVGDTVLVRSGKLTGP
;
A
#
# COMPACT_ATOMS: atom_id res chain seq x y z
N MET A 1 7.15 9.28 -65.09
CA MET A 1 8.11 9.22 -63.97
C MET A 1 7.48 8.34 -62.88
N LYS A 2 7.78 7.04 -62.89
CA LYS A 2 8.60 6.31 -61.90
C LYS A 2 8.11 6.52 -60.44
N ARG A 3 7.31 5.62 -59.84
CA ARG A 3 7.62 4.26 -59.31
C ARG A 3 8.60 4.33 -58.12
N ASP A 4 8.46 3.66 -56.97
CA ASP A 4 7.67 2.50 -56.52
C ASP A 4 7.63 2.51 -54.96
N GLY A 5 6.66 1.83 -54.36
CA GLY A 5 6.68 1.46 -52.93
C GLY A 5 7.58 0.25 -52.65
N CYS A 6 7.82 -0.07 -51.38
CA CYS A 6 8.26 -1.41 -51.00
C CYS A 6 7.92 -1.79 -49.55
N PHE A 7 7.52 -3.05 -49.42
CA PHE A 7 7.09 -3.79 -48.25
C PHE A 7 8.25 -4.33 -47.42
N ILE A 8 8.00 -4.62 -46.14
CA ILE A 8 8.89 -5.44 -45.30
C ILE A 8 8.67 -6.92 -45.67
N THR A 9 9.75 -7.60 -46.09
CA THR A 9 9.77 -9.05 -46.26
C THR A 9 10.70 -9.65 -45.20
N ILE A 10 10.19 -10.60 -44.42
CA ILE A 10 10.98 -11.43 -43.50
C ILE A 10 11.56 -12.61 -44.32
N ARG A 11 12.88 -12.80 -44.27
CA ARG A 11 13.52 -14.05 -44.70
C ARG A 11 14.37 -14.64 -43.57
N ARG A 12 14.10 -15.92 -43.28
CA ARG A 12 14.96 -16.83 -42.50
C ARG A 12 16.22 -17.15 -43.30
N GLY A 13 17.37 -17.25 -42.63
CA GLY A 13 18.60 -17.71 -43.24
C GLY A 13 19.73 -17.85 -42.23
N SER A 14 19.98 -19.11 -41.86
CA SER A 14 21.10 -19.63 -41.07
C SER A 14 22.48 -19.24 -41.61
N SER A 15 23.43 -18.98 -40.71
CA SER A 15 24.79 -19.52 -40.82
C SER A 15 25.57 -19.40 -39.50
N THR A 16 26.06 -20.55 -39.08
CA THR A 16 27.06 -20.79 -38.05
C THR A 16 28.40 -20.14 -38.41
N CYS A 17 29.08 -19.51 -37.45
CA CYS A 17 30.55 -19.55 -37.39
C CYS A 17 31.08 -19.38 -35.95
N SER A 18 32.26 -19.94 -35.78
CA SER A 18 32.87 -20.49 -34.57
C SER A 18 33.78 -19.54 -33.80
N ARG A 19 33.80 -19.75 -32.48
CA ARG A 19 34.94 -19.74 -31.53
C ARG A 19 35.92 -18.54 -31.48
N ARG A 20 36.07 -18.10 -30.21
CA ARG A 20 37.24 -17.52 -29.49
C ARG A 20 37.43 -16.01 -29.58
N GLY A 21 36.86 -15.34 -28.58
CA GLY A 21 37.28 -14.04 -28.03
C GLY A 21 37.09 -14.09 -26.51
N SER A 22 38.00 -13.46 -25.77
CA SER A 22 38.36 -13.74 -24.38
C SER A 22 37.35 -13.27 -23.32
N GLN A 23 37.48 -13.85 -22.12
CA GLN A 23 36.78 -13.57 -20.86
C GLN A 23 36.86 -12.11 -20.33
N ALA A 24 37.20 -11.13 -21.17
CA ALA A 24 37.27 -9.71 -20.82
C ALA A 24 35.96 -8.94 -21.08
N GLU A 25 35.06 -9.44 -21.95
CA GLU A 25 33.77 -8.77 -22.23
C GLU A 25 32.62 -9.19 -21.32
N GLN A 26 32.78 -10.27 -20.55
CA GLN A 26 31.73 -10.75 -19.63
C GLN A 26 31.79 -10.08 -18.25
N ALA A 27 32.91 -9.44 -17.90
CA ALA A 27 33.06 -8.66 -16.66
C ALA A 27 32.53 -7.21 -16.78
N LEU A 28 32.28 -6.72 -18.00
CA LEU A 28 31.74 -5.37 -18.24
C LEU A 28 30.22 -5.30 -18.38
N ARG A 29 29.52 -6.45 -18.29
CA ARG A 29 28.04 -6.53 -18.37
C ARG A 29 27.34 -6.72 -17.01
N SER A 30 28.08 -6.92 -15.92
CA SER A 30 27.53 -7.16 -14.57
C SER A 30 27.61 -5.95 -13.62
N ALA A 31 28.06 -4.79 -14.09
CA ALA A 31 28.17 -3.57 -13.26
C ALA A 31 27.28 -2.40 -13.75
N ARG A 32 26.01 -2.68 -14.05
CA ARG A 32 24.98 -1.62 -14.23
C ARG A 32 23.74 -1.88 -13.40
N TYR A 33 23.91 -2.06 -12.10
CA TYR A 33 22.87 -1.77 -11.11
C TYR A 33 23.55 -1.28 -9.83
N GLY A 34 23.12 -0.11 -9.33
CA GLY A 34 23.37 0.32 -7.95
C GLY A 34 24.13 1.63 -7.78
N CYS A 35 23.41 2.62 -7.23
CA CYS A 35 23.86 3.83 -6.53
C CYS A 35 24.06 5.12 -7.34
N TRP A 36 23.03 5.96 -7.22
CA TRP A 36 23.03 7.40 -7.42
C TRP A 36 23.76 8.12 -6.30
N TYR A 37 24.86 8.79 -6.61
CA TYR A 37 25.20 10.10 -6.06
C TYR A 37 26.11 10.81 -7.08
N ALA A 38 25.91 12.13 -7.25
CA ALA A 38 26.78 13.12 -7.90
C ALA A 38 26.43 13.59 -9.34
N PRO A 39 25.82 14.79 -9.48
CA PRO A 39 26.01 15.65 -10.64
C PRO A 39 27.06 16.72 -10.32
N ARG A 40 28.33 16.34 -10.07
CA ARG A 40 29.46 17.28 -10.07
C ARG A 40 30.76 16.75 -10.69
N PHE A 41 30.84 15.46 -11.06
CA PHE A 41 32.06 14.87 -11.63
C PHE A 41 32.09 14.77 -13.17
N ALA A 42 30.96 14.98 -13.87
CA ALA A 42 30.90 14.85 -15.32
C ALA A 42 31.56 16.02 -16.10
N ARG A 43 31.79 17.18 -15.46
CA ARG A 43 32.47 18.33 -16.10
C ARG A 43 34.00 18.26 -16.06
N LEU A 44 34.58 17.44 -15.17
CA LEU A 44 36.04 17.37 -15.00
C LEU A 44 36.70 16.40 -16.01
N ILE A 45 35.98 15.37 -16.44
CA ILE A 45 36.46 14.38 -17.42
C ILE A 45 36.37 14.91 -18.86
N ALA A 46 35.44 15.83 -19.14
CA ALA A 46 35.31 16.49 -20.45
C ALA A 46 36.40 17.54 -20.72
N MET A 47 37.02 18.10 -19.67
CA MET A 47 38.09 19.10 -19.79
C MET A 47 39.48 18.47 -19.97
N MET A 48 39.70 17.22 -19.55
CA MET A 48 41.01 16.54 -19.65
C MET A 48 41.26 15.79 -20.98
N ARG A 49 40.40 15.97 -21.99
CA ARG A 49 40.53 15.32 -23.32
C ARG A 49 40.96 16.25 -24.47
N LYS A 50 41.21 17.54 -24.22
CA LYS A 50 41.70 18.49 -25.23
C LYS A 50 42.79 19.41 -24.67
N GLY A 51 44.03 19.22 -25.13
CA GLY A 51 45.11 20.21 -25.02
C GLY A 51 46.22 19.85 -24.05
N GLY A 52 47.42 19.64 -24.59
CA GLY A 52 48.65 19.36 -23.85
C GLY A 52 49.28 20.57 -23.17
N PHE A 53 50.34 20.28 -22.42
CA PHE A 53 51.27 21.18 -21.74
C PHE A 53 51.41 22.59 -22.35
N THR A 54 51.20 23.65 -21.55
CA THR A 54 52.24 24.63 -21.12
C THR A 54 51.64 25.81 -20.33
N ALA A 55 52.42 26.27 -19.34
CA ALA A 55 52.46 27.54 -18.62
C ALA A 55 51.34 28.60 -18.79
N LEU A 56 50.85 29.17 -17.68
CA LEU A 56 51.19 30.55 -17.26
C LEU A 56 50.57 30.96 -15.90
N ARG A 57 51.47 31.41 -15.02
CA ARG A 57 51.42 32.51 -14.03
C ARG A 57 50.09 33.18 -13.61
N SER A 58 49.95 33.23 -12.28
CA SER A 58 49.62 34.38 -11.39
C SER A 58 48.42 35.29 -11.70
N SER A 59 47.48 35.35 -10.76
CA SER A 59 46.95 36.62 -10.24
C SER A 59 46.46 36.42 -8.80
N VAL A 60 46.99 37.25 -7.91
CA VAL A 60 46.67 37.39 -6.48
C VAL A 60 45.52 38.40 -6.35
N LEU A 61 44.67 38.28 -5.31
CA LEU A 61 44.35 39.34 -4.34
C LEU A 61 43.45 38.80 -3.19
N PRO A 62 43.50 39.39 -1.97
CA PRO A 62 43.42 38.70 -0.67
C PRO A 62 42.23 39.18 0.19
N VAL A 63 41.92 38.52 1.33
CA VAL A 63 41.66 39.18 2.66
C VAL A 63 41.75 38.16 3.83
N ASP A 64 42.66 38.45 4.76
CA ASP A 64 42.79 38.25 6.23
C ASP A 64 42.39 36.98 7.04
N CYS A 65 43.31 36.64 7.96
CA CYS A 65 43.44 35.54 8.95
C CYS A 65 42.92 35.94 10.37
N PRO A 66 43.09 35.18 11.50
CA PRO A 66 43.13 33.73 11.85
C PRO A 66 42.27 33.45 13.16
N PRO A 67 42.41 32.37 14.01
CA PRO A 67 43.35 31.23 13.99
C PRO A 67 42.83 29.79 14.30
N ALA A 68 43.72 28.85 13.92
CA ALA A 68 44.06 27.55 14.56
C ALA A 68 43.17 26.30 14.33
N ARG A 69 43.66 25.31 13.55
CA ARG A 69 44.43 24.14 14.06
C ARG A 69 44.64 23.05 12.97
N VAL A 70 45.91 22.76 12.73
CA VAL A 70 46.55 21.45 12.42
C VAL A 70 46.02 20.60 11.24
N VAL A 71 46.86 20.54 10.20
CA VAL A 71 46.78 19.65 9.03
C VAL A 71 47.56 18.36 9.31
N PHE A 72 46.97 17.19 9.00
CA PHE A 72 47.72 15.96 8.73
C PHE A 72 47.38 15.44 7.33
N ALA A 73 48.41 15.31 6.51
CA ALA A 73 48.35 14.85 5.12
C ALA A 73 48.29 13.32 5.06
N PHE A 74 47.39 12.79 4.23
CA PHE A 74 47.40 11.39 3.83
C PHE A 74 48.13 11.25 2.49
N ALA A 75 49.30 10.62 2.52
CA ALA A 75 50.01 10.14 1.34
C ALA A 75 49.52 8.72 0.99
N LEU A 76 49.13 8.53 -0.26
CA LEU A 76 48.68 7.27 -0.83
C LEU A 76 49.92 6.44 -1.25
N LEU A 77 50.21 5.34 -0.55
CA LEU A 77 51.21 4.36 -0.98
C LEU A 77 50.50 3.23 -1.74
N MET A 78 50.78 3.11 -3.04
CA MET A 78 50.44 1.94 -3.84
C MET A 78 51.57 0.92 -3.68
N VAL A 79 51.30 -0.18 -2.97
CA VAL A 79 52.17 -1.37 -2.98
C VAL A 79 51.48 -2.45 -3.81
N SER A 80 52.06 -2.74 -4.96
CA SER A 80 51.75 -3.93 -5.76
C SER A 80 52.48 -5.14 -5.18
N SER A 81 51.76 -6.11 -4.63
CA SER A 81 52.31 -7.42 -4.29
C SER A 81 51.63 -8.52 -5.11
N THR A 82 52.34 -9.04 -6.11
CA THR A 82 52.13 -10.38 -6.66
C THR A 82 52.58 -11.40 -5.62
N GLY A 83 51.66 -12.23 -5.10
CA GLY A 83 51.97 -13.23 -4.07
C GLY A 83 50.90 -14.32 -3.98
N ASN A 84 51.22 -15.45 -4.59
CA ASN A 84 50.84 -16.84 -4.32
C ASN A 84 49.52 -17.18 -3.58
N THR A 85 48.72 -18.00 -4.25
CA THR A 85 47.61 -18.80 -3.75
C THR A 85 48.08 -19.91 -2.81
N ALA A 86 47.58 -19.94 -1.57
CA ALA A 86 47.51 -21.15 -0.74
C ALA A 86 46.14 -21.19 -0.03
N GLY A 87 45.50 -22.36 -0.07
CA GLY A 87 44.05 -22.55 0.01
C GLY A 87 43.38 -22.16 1.31
N ARG A 88 42.31 -21.37 1.18
CA ARG A 88 41.21 -21.30 2.14
C ARG A 88 40.07 -22.13 1.54
N PRO A 89 39.52 -23.15 2.24
CA PRO A 89 38.37 -23.88 1.71
C PRO A 89 37.24 -22.87 1.47
N PRO A 90 36.49 -23.00 0.35
CA PRO A 90 35.35 -22.13 0.13
C PRO A 90 34.39 -22.32 1.30
N VAL A 91 34.09 -21.24 2.00
CA VAL A 91 32.98 -21.20 2.94
C VAL A 91 31.76 -21.62 2.13
N SER A 92 31.18 -22.77 2.47
CA SER A 92 29.94 -23.25 1.87
C SER A 92 28.94 -22.10 1.96
N ALA A 93 28.47 -21.61 0.81
CA ALA A 93 27.39 -20.65 0.79
C ALA A 93 26.25 -21.25 1.60
N ALA A 94 25.79 -20.54 2.62
CA ALA A 94 24.59 -20.94 3.35
C ALA A 94 23.52 -21.32 2.31
N PRO A 95 22.80 -22.44 2.50
CA PRO A 95 21.73 -22.80 1.57
C PRO A 95 20.85 -21.57 1.36
N PRO A 96 20.43 -21.27 0.11
CA PRO A 96 19.55 -20.14 -0.14
C PRO A 96 18.38 -20.25 0.84
N ILE A 97 18.14 -19.17 1.60
CA ILE A 97 16.99 -19.07 2.50
C ILE A 97 15.79 -19.52 1.67
N ALA A 98 15.14 -20.62 2.09
CA ALA A 98 14.01 -21.17 1.36
C ALA A 98 13.01 -20.04 1.15
N GLN A 99 12.91 -19.55 -0.09
CA GLN A 99 11.90 -18.57 -0.45
C GLN A 99 10.57 -19.29 -0.29
N LEU A 100 9.71 -18.77 0.59
CA LEU A 100 8.35 -19.26 0.67
C LEU A 100 7.72 -19.13 -0.72
N THR A 101 7.38 -20.26 -1.34
CA THR A 101 6.48 -20.27 -2.48
C THR A 101 5.06 -20.26 -1.93
N LEU A 102 4.29 -19.25 -2.29
CA LEU A 102 2.89 -19.14 -1.90
C LEU A 102 2.06 -20.22 -2.60
N ASP A 103 1.05 -20.72 -1.91
CA ASP A 103 0.08 -21.67 -2.46
C ASP A 103 -0.96 -20.92 -3.30
N TRP A 104 -0.52 -20.49 -4.49
CA TRP A 104 -1.33 -19.71 -5.41
C TRP A 104 -2.65 -20.39 -5.80
N PRO A 105 -2.69 -21.71 -6.10
CA PRO A 105 -3.95 -22.41 -6.33
C PRO A 105 -4.92 -22.31 -5.15
N ALA A 106 -4.46 -22.59 -3.92
CA ALA A 106 -5.35 -22.55 -2.75
C ALA A 106 -5.86 -21.14 -2.46
N LEU A 107 -5.00 -20.12 -2.59
CA LEU A 107 -5.40 -18.71 -2.44
C LEU A 107 -6.46 -18.31 -3.47
N ALA A 108 -6.29 -18.74 -4.73
CA ALA A 108 -7.20 -18.42 -5.82
C ALA A 108 -8.58 -19.08 -5.60
N GLU A 109 -8.59 -20.35 -5.20
CA GLU A 109 -9.82 -21.05 -4.84
C GLU A 109 -10.54 -20.35 -3.68
N ARG A 110 -9.79 -19.85 -2.68
CA ARG A 110 -10.37 -19.14 -1.54
C ARG A 110 -11.01 -17.81 -1.96
N VAL A 111 -10.35 -17.00 -2.80
CA VAL A 111 -10.94 -15.77 -3.37
C VAL A 111 -12.25 -16.07 -4.12
N VAL A 112 -12.28 -17.11 -4.95
CA VAL A 112 -13.50 -17.50 -5.69
C VAL A 112 -14.60 -18.02 -4.76
N GLN A 113 -14.24 -18.71 -3.68
CA GLN A 113 -15.19 -19.13 -2.66
C GLN A 113 -15.85 -17.92 -1.96
N HIS A 114 -15.11 -16.84 -1.70
CA HIS A 114 -15.69 -15.59 -1.18
C HIS A 114 -16.60 -14.88 -2.18
N LEU A 115 -16.23 -14.88 -3.46
CA LEU A 115 -17.04 -14.29 -4.53
C LEU A 115 -18.40 -14.98 -4.69
N ALA A 116 -18.50 -16.26 -4.27
CA ALA A 116 -19.69 -17.10 -4.34
C ALA A 116 -20.37 -16.96 -5.71
N LEU A 117 -19.60 -17.23 -6.76
CA LEU A 117 -20.01 -16.97 -8.14
C LEU A 117 -21.28 -17.75 -8.50
N VAL A 118 -22.17 -17.09 -9.22
CA VAL A 118 -23.27 -17.74 -9.94
C VAL A 118 -22.81 -18.04 -11.38
N PRO A 119 -23.16 -19.19 -11.97
CA PRO A 119 -22.76 -19.51 -13.34
C PRO A 119 -23.12 -18.39 -14.32
N GLY A 120 -22.15 -18.01 -15.16
CA GLY A 120 -22.27 -16.94 -16.14
C GLY A 120 -21.84 -15.56 -15.66
N GLU A 121 -21.55 -15.36 -14.36
CA GLU A 121 -21.05 -14.07 -13.87
C GLU A 121 -19.69 -13.73 -14.49
N ARG A 122 -19.57 -12.50 -14.99
CA ARG A 122 -18.40 -12.00 -15.70
C ARG A 122 -17.41 -11.40 -14.71
N VAL A 123 -16.23 -12.00 -14.60
CA VAL A 123 -15.19 -11.64 -13.63
C VAL A 123 -13.99 -11.03 -14.34
N LEU A 124 -13.52 -9.89 -13.83
CA LEU A 124 -12.33 -9.19 -14.33
C LEU A 124 -11.28 -9.04 -13.23
N SER A 125 -10.01 -9.26 -13.55
CA SER A 125 -8.89 -8.89 -12.67
C SER A 125 -8.38 -7.49 -13.01
N LEU A 126 -8.06 -6.68 -12.02
CA LEU A 126 -7.28 -5.45 -12.18
C LEU A 126 -5.85 -5.68 -11.69
N CYS A 127 -4.87 -5.51 -12.57
CA CYS A 127 -3.49 -5.94 -12.33
C CYS A 127 -2.49 -4.81 -12.57
N ALA A 128 -1.35 -4.83 -11.89
CA ALA A 128 -0.34 -3.76 -11.97
C ALA A 128 1.06 -4.25 -12.37
N GLY A 129 1.18 -5.36 -13.10
CA GLY A 129 2.45 -5.91 -13.59
C GLY A 129 3.34 -6.53 -12.51
N ASP A 130 2.79 -6.77 -11.32
CA ASP A 130 3.51 -7.23 -10.13
C ASP A 130 3.66 -8.77 -10.09
N ARG A 131 4.16 -9.31 -8.97
CA ARG A 131 4.27 -10.77 -8.82
C ARG A 131 2.90 -11.45 -8.77
N PHE A 132 1.87 -10.79 -8.26
CA PHE A 132 0.51 -11.35 -8.20
C PHE A 132 -0.08 -11.51 -9.59
N GLN A 133 0.15 -10.56 -10.49
CA GLN A 133 -0.23 -10.74 -11.88
C GLN A 133 0.47 -11.94 -12.53
N ARG A 134 1.76 -12.17 -12.25
CA ARG A 134 2.50 -13.27 -12.88
C ARG A 134 2.19 -14.63 -12.30
N GLU A 135 2.08 -14.72 -10.99
CA GLU A 135 2.06 -15.99 -10.28
C GLU A 135 0.68 -16.37 -9.75
N PHE A 136 -0.17 -15.42 -9.37
CA PHE A 136 -1.49 -15.68 -8.79
C PHE A 136 -2.63 -15.61 -9.82
N GLU A 137 -2.59 -14.61 -10.70
CA GLU A 137 -3.66 -14.32 -11.65
C GLU A 137 -4.04 -15.50 -12.56
N PRO A 138 -3.10 -16.31 -13.10
CA PRO A 138 -3.47 -17.48 -13.89
C PRO A 138 -4.29 -18.51 -13.11
N HIS A 139 -3.99 -18.70 -11.81
CA HIS A 139 -4.75 -19.59 -10.94
C HIS A 139 -6.13 -19.02 -10.61
N LEU A 140 -6.23 -17.71 -10.40
CA LEU A 140 -7.50 -17.02 -10.18
C LEU A 140 -8.44 -17.19 -11.37
N ARG A 141 -7.96 -16.93 -12.59
CA ARG A 141 -8.74 -17.11 -13.82
C ARG A 141 -9.24 -18.53 -13.97
N TYR A 142 -8.36 -19.52 -13.71
CA TYR A 142 -8.74 -20.92 -13.74
C TYR A 142 -9.82 -21.25 -12.69
N ALA A 143 -9.67 -20.76 -11.46
CA ALA A 143 -10.65 -20.96 -10.41
C ALA A 143 -12.02 -20.33 -10.74
N VAL A 144 -12.03 -19.14 -11.36
CA VAL A 144 -13.24 -18.48 -11.85
C VAL A 144 -13.97 -19.36 -12.87
N MET A 145 -13.26 -19.84 -13.90
CA MET A 145 -13.83 -20.71 -14.93
C MET A 145 -14.34 -22.03 -14.33
N LYS A 146 -13.57 -22.63 -13.41
CA LYS A 146 -13.96 -23.85 -12.68
C LYS A 146 -15.24 -23.66 -11.85
N ALA A 147 -15.48 -22.47 -11.32
CA ALA A 147 -16.69 -22.12 -10.59
C ALA A 147 -17.88 -21.70 -11.50
N GLY A 148 -17.71 -21.77 -12.83
CA GLY A 148 -18.75 -21.42 -13.80
C GLY A 148 -18.84 -19.94 -14.14
N GLY A 149 -17.91 -19.11 -13.66
CA GLY A 149 -17.78 -17.71 -14.06
C GLY A 149 -17.19 -17.56 -15.46
N VAL A 150 -17.51 -16.43 -16.10
CA VAL A 150 -16.90 -16.01 -17.37
C VAL A 150 -15.67 -15.17 -17.07
N ASP A 151 -14.50 -15.69 -17.39
CA ASP A 151 -13.24 -14.97 -17.28
C ASP A 151 -13.13 -13.88 -18.37
N LEU A 152 -13.10 -12.61 -17.96
CA LEU A 152 -12.84 -11.47 -18.85
C LEU A 152 -11.35 -11.12 -18.96
N GLY A 153 -10.49 -11.85 -18.24
CA GLY A 153 -9.05 -11.64 -18.18
C GLY A 153 -8.64 -10.56 -17.19
N CYS A 154 -7.46 -10.00 -17.44
CA CYS A 154 -6.81 -9.01 -16.60
C CYS A 154 -6.68 -7.68 -17.35
N LEU A 155 -7.20 -6.61 -16.74
CA LEU A 155 -7.00 -5.24 -17.19
C LEU A 155 -5.83 -4.64 -16.44
N GLU A 156 -4.77 -4.30 -17.18
CA GLU A 156 -3.56 -3.71 -16.60
C GLU A 156 -3.76 -2.22 -16.30
N VAL A 157 -3.40 -1.82 -15.08
CA VAL A 157 -3.22 -0.43 -14.69
C VAL A 157 -1.75 -0.04 -14.81
N LEU A 158 -1.48 1.27 -14.86
CA LEU A 158 -0.11 1.76 -14.86
C LEU A 158 0.56 1.43 -13.52
N ALA A 159 1.58 0.57 -13.57
CA ALA A 159 2.39 0.22 -12.42
C ALA A 159 3.12 1.46 -11.86
N GLU A 160 3.31 1.48 -10.54
CA GLU A 160 4.07 2.52 -9.86
C GLU A 160 5.39 2.00 -9.27
N PRO A 161 6.45 2.82 -9.27
CA PRO A 161 6.52 4.19 -9.81
C PRO A 161 6.45 4.21 -11.34
N LEU A 162 5.84 5.25 -11.90
CA LEU A 162 5.74 5.43 -13.35
C LEU A 162 7.14 5.48 -13.98
N PRO A 163 7.33 4.91 -15.18
CA PRO A 163 8.61 5.01 -15.89
C PRO A 163 9.03 6.47 -16.08
N GLN A 164 10.30 6.79 -15.82
CA GLN A 164 10.83 8.15 -15.94
C GLN A 164 10.64 8.76 -17.34
N ALA A 165 10.52 7.93 -18.37
CA ALA A 165 10.28 8.34 -19.74
C ALA A 165 8.84 8.84 -20.00
N PHE A 166 7.90 8.61 -19.08
CA PHE A 166 6.52 9.03 -19.24
C PHE A 166 6.35 10.50 -18.85
N ASP A 167 5.57 11.25 -19.63
CA ASP A 167 5.20 12.63 -19.29
C ASP A 167 4.01 12.62 -18.30
N PRO A 168 4.20 13.10 -17.06
CA PRO A 168 3.13 13.14 -16.08
C PRO A 168 1.93 14.00 -16.51
N GLN A 169 2.15 15.05 -17.32
CA GLN A 169 1.07 15.90 -17.80
C GLN A 169 0.17 15.16 -18.78
N VAL A 170 0.74 14.29 -19.62
CA VAL A 170 -0.05 13.47 -20.55
C VAL A 170 -0.92 12.49 -19.78
N ILE A 171 -0.35 11.81 -18.78
CA ILE A 171 -1.10 10.88 -17.92
C ILE A 171 -2.23 11.60 -17.18
N GLN A 172 -1.93 12.76 -16.59
CA GLN A 172 -2.91 13.58 -15.89
C GLN A 172 -4.06 14.01 -16.81
N ARG A 173 -3.76 14.51 -18.02
CA ARG A 173 -4.77 14.91 -19.02
C ARG A 173 -5.62 13.72 -19.49
N GLY A 174 -5.03 12.53 -19.60
CA GLY A 174 -5.71 11.31 -20.04
C GLY A 174 -6.56 10.64 -18.96
N THR A 175 -6.38 10.97 -17.68
CA THR A 175 -7.02 10.27 -16.55
C THR A 175 -8.54 10.34 -16.59
N SER A 176 -9.12 11.55 -16.75
CA SER A 176 -10.59 11.72 -16.75
C SER A 176 -11.27 11.12 -17.99
N PRO A 177 -10.79 11.36 -19.24
CA PRO A 177 -11.35 10.69 -20.41
C PRO A 177 -11.25 9.17 -20.34
N ALA A 178 -10.13 8.63 -19.82
CA ALA A 178 -9.96 7.19 -19.66
C ALA A 178 -10.99 6.60 -18.68
N ARG A 179 -11.23 7.24 -17.53
CA ARG A 179 -12.24 6.81 -16.56
C ARG A 179 -13.64 6.77 -17.17
N GLU A 180 -14.00 7.77 -17.97
CA GLU A 180 -15.29 7.82 -18.65
C GLU A 180 -15.45 6.68 -19.67
N ALA A 181 -14.46 6.49 -20.55
CA ALA A 181 -14.47 5.42 -21.53
C ALA A 181 -14.51 4.03 -20.87
N LEU A 182 -13.70 3.83 -19.83
CA LEU A 182 -13.64 2.58 -19.08
C LEU A 182 -14.95 2.29 -18.33
N ARG A 183 -15.69 3.32 -17.88
CA ARG A 183 -17.02 3.11 -17.30
C ARG A 183 -18.00 2.48 -18.30
N GLY A 184 -17.86 2.79 -19.59
CA GLY A 184 -18.62 2.16 -20.67
C GLY A 184 -18.22 0.70 -20.88
N VAL A 185 -16.92 0.43 -20.99
CA VAL A 185 -16.35 -0.91 -21.23
C VAL A 185 -16.62 -1.85 -20.05
N LEU A 186 -16.51 -1.36 -18.82
CA LEU A 186 -16.60 -2.14 -17.60
C LEU A 186 -18.04 -2.29 -17.08
N ARG A 187 -19.03 -1.72 -17.77
CA ARG A 187 -20.45 -1.76 -17.37
C ARG A 187 -20.95 -3.19 -17.16
N ASP A 188 -20.42 -4.10 -17.93
CA ASP A 188 -20.79 -5.50 -17.99
C ASP A 188 -19.92 -6.40 -17.11
N VAL A 189 -19.12 -5.82 -16.21
CA VAL A 189 -18.40 -6.60 -15.19
C VAL A 189 -19.31 -6.84 -13.99
N ASP A 190 -19.49 -8.10 -13.59
CA ASP A 190 -20.34 -8.50 -12.45
C ASP A 190 -19.53 -8.60 -11.15
N ALA A 191 -18.27 -9.04 -11.24
CA ALA A 191 -17.30 -9.00 -10.15
C ALA A 191 -15.93 -8.57 -10.66
N ALA A 192 -15.17 -7.82 -9.85
CA ALA A 192 -13.76 -7.61 -10.15
C ALA A 192 -12.84 -7.93 -8.96
N VAL A 193 -11.66 -8.46 -9.25
CA VAL A 193 -10.62 -8.70 -8.24
C VAL A 193 -9.52 -7.66 -8.40
N MET A 194 -9.35 -6.81 -7.41
CA MET A 194 -8.27 -5.85 -7.32
C MET A 194 -7.03 -6.57 -6.80
N LEU A 195 -6.04 -6.79 -7.67
CA LEU A 195 -4.76 -7.34 -7.28
C LEU A 195 -3.85 -6.23 -6.70
N ALA A 196 -2.79 -6.67 -6.04
CA ALA A 196 -1.79 -5.77 -5.48
C ALA A 196 -1.25 -4.79 -6.54
N GLY A 197 -0.99 -3.55 -6.07
CA GLY A 197 -0.64 -2.41 -6.93
C GLY A 197 -1.83 -1.70 -7.59
N ALA A 198 -3.01 -2.30 -7.75
CA ALA A 198 -4.19 -1.59 -8.23
C ALA A 198 -4.76 -0.65 -7.14
N ALA A 199 -4.96 0.63 -7.47
CA ALA A 199 -5.38 1.65 -6.51
C ALA A 199 -6.49 2.57 -7.06
N PRO A 200 -7.31 3.21 -6.20
CA PRO A 200 -8.42 4.09 -6.61
C PRO A 200 -8.04 5.28 -7.50
N LYS A 201 -6.76 5.65 -7.57
CA LYS A 201 -6.26 6.69 -8.49
C LYS A 201 -6.20 6.22 -9.94
N HIS A 202 -6.18 4.91 -10.19
CA HIS A 202 -6.14 4.38 -11.55
C HIS A 202 -7.51 4.54 -12.22
N PRO A 203 -7.57 5.00 -13.49
CA PRO A 203 -8.84 5.24 -14.19
C PRO A 203 -9.78 4.03 -14.20
N ALA A 204 -9.24 2.82 -14.39
CA ALA A 204 -10.04 1.58 -14.42
C ALA A 204 -10.66 1.25 -13.05
N TYR A 205 -9.88 1.39 -11.99
CA TYR A 205 -10.37 1.23 -10.62
C TYR A 205 -11.47 2.26 -10.34
N ALA A 206 -11.20 3.54 -10.61
CA ALA A 206 -12.15 4.62 -10.38
C ALA A 206 -13.45 4.44 -11.19
N ALA A 207 -13.37 3.90 -12.41
CA ALA A 207 -14.53 3.58 -13.24
C ALA A 207 -15.37 2.46 -12.62
N LEU A 208 -14.75 1.41 -12.08
CA LEU A 208 -15.48 0.39 -11.32
C LEU A 208 -16.13 0.98 -10.07
N GLN A 209 -15.44 1.84 -9.32
CA GLN A 209 -16.05 2.52 -8.18
C GLN A 209 -17.27 3.35 -8.58
N ASP A 210 -17.26 4.01 -9.74
CA ASP A 210 -18.44 4.71 -10.26
C ASP A 210 -19.61 3.75 -10.51
N LEU A 211 -19.33 2.59 -11.08
CA LEU A 211 -20.34 1.56 -11.35
C LEU A 211 -20.89 0.93 -10.06
N LEU A 212 -20.04 0.72 -9.05
CA LEU A 212 -20.45 0.19 -7.74
C LEU A 212 -21.33 1.16 -6.96
N ARG A 213 -21.18 2.48 -7.17
CA ARG A 213 -22.04 3.50 -6.56
C ARG A 213 -23.44 3.54 -7.14
N GLN A 214 -23.67 2.93 -8.30
CA GLN A 214 -25.00 2.80 -8.89
C GLN A 214 -25.80 1.81 -8.04
N GLY A 215 -26.79 2.30 -7.30
CA GLY A 215 -27.58 1.51 -6.35
C GLY A 215 -28.29 0.31 -6.97
N ASN A 216 -28.72 -0.63 -6.12
CA ASN A 216 -29.45 -1.85 -6.48
C ASN A 216 -28.71 -2.79 -7.46
N SER A 217 -27.37 -2.70 -7.51
CA SER A 217 -26.55 -3.58 -8.32
C SER A 217 -26.00 -4.77 -7.52
N ALA A 218 -25.87 -5.91 -8.21
CA ALA A 218 -25.14 -7.09 -7.72
C ALA A 218 -23.62 -6.97 -7.90
N ARG A 219 -23.13 -5.89 -8.54
CA ARG A 219 -21.71 -5.67 -8.78
C ARG A 219 -20.96 -5.57 -7.46
N ARG A 220 -19.81 -6.25 -7.40
CA ARG A 220 -18.89 -6.17 -6.26
C ARG A 220 -17.44 -6.24 -6.70
N THR A 221 -16.56 -5.88 -5.79
CA THR A 221 -15.14 -6.05 -5.95
C THR A 221 -14.57 -6.76 -4.74
N VAL A 222 -13.58 -7.60 -5.00
CA VAL A 222 -12.72 -8.19 -3.97
C VAL A 222 -11.37 -7.52 -4.03
N HIS A 223 -10.85 -7.14 -2.88
CA HIS A 223 -9.57 -6.47 -2.73
C HIS A 223 -8.59 -7.45 -2.10
N PHE A 224 -7.55 -7.79 -2.86
CA PHE A 224 -6.55 -8.77 -2.49
C PHE A 224 -5.17 -8.10 -2.50
N HIS A 225 -4.94 -7.25 -1.50
CA HIS A 225 -3.81 -6.30 -1.48
C HIS A 225 -2.67 -6.80 -0.59
N TRP A 226 -1.88 -7.73 -1.12
CA TRP A 226 -0.73 -8.30 -0.41
C TRP A 226 0.41 -7.29 -0.19
N GLU A 227 0.70 -6.50 -1.21
CA GLU A 227 1.67 -5.42 -1.24
C GLU A 227 0.86 -4.16 -1.54
N GLY A 228 0.61 -3.36 -0.51
CA GLY A 228 -0.50 -2.42 -0.56
C GLY A 228 -0.39 -1.41 -1.71
N GLY A 229 -1.53 -1.13 -2.36
CA GLY A 229 -1.67 -0.26 -3.54
C GLY A 229 -1.35 1.22 -3.29
N GLY A 230 -0.09 1.52 -2.95
CA GLY A 230 0.43 2.85 -2.61
C GLY A 230 0.48 3.18 -1.12
N GLN A 231 0.10 2.24 -0.23
CA GLN A 231 0.24 2.35 1.24
C GLN A 231 0.74 1.02 1.79
N PRO A 232 1.59 1.00 2.84
CA PRO A 232 2.14 -0.24 3.36
C PRO A 232 1.03 -1.13 3.96
N SER A 233 0.90 -2.37 3.48
CA SER A 233 -0.02 -3.35 4.06
C SER A 233 0.47 -3.84 5.43
N ALA A 234 1.79 -3.93 5.61
CA ALA A 234 2.45 -4.23 6.88
C ALA A 234 3.07 -2.96 7.47
N VAL A 235 2.76 -2.64 8.73
CA VAL A 235 3.25 -1.42 9.39
C VAL A 235 4.20 -1.78 10.54
N ALA A 236 5.36 -1.12 10.56
CA ALA A 236 6.33 -1.26 11.65
C ALA A 236 5.81 -0.58 12.92
N ILE A 237 6.12 -1.16 14.08
CA ILE A 237 5.94 -0.48 15.36
C ILE A 237 7.24 0.27 15.69
N ALA A 238 7.15 1.44 16.33
CA ALA A 238 8.33 2.24 16.66
C ALA A 238 9.38 1.41 17.42
N GLY A 239 10.61 1.39 16.92
CA GLY A 239 11.72 0.60 17.48
C GLY A 239 11.70 -0.90 17.12
N GLN A 240 10.74 -1.36 16.31
CA GLN A 240 10.59 -2.75 15.89
C GLN A 240 10.64 -2.83 14.36
N PRO A 241 11.71 -3.41 13.77
CA PRO A 241 11.79 -3.54 12.32
C PRO A 241 10.72 -4.49 11.80
N LEU A 242 10.28 -4.28 10.56
CA LEU A 242 9.44 -5.25 9.88
C LEU A 242 10.18 -6.59 9.74
N PRO A 243 9.48 -7.73 9.88
CA PRO A 243 10.07 -9.01 9.57
C PRO A 243 10.40 -9.13 8.07
N PRO A 244 11.29 -10.04 7.68
CA PRO A 244 11.53 -10.34 6.27
C PRO A 244 10.25 -10.70 5.52
N GLN A 245 10.19 -10.34 4.23
CA GLN A 245 8.97 -10.49 3.40
C GLN A 245 8.37 -11.90 3.43
N HIS A 246 9.19 -12.97 3.41
CA HIS A 246 8.67 -14.34 3.42
C HIS A 246 7.90 -14.70 4.70
N LEU A 247 8.16 -14.02 5.83
CA LEU A 247 7.38 -14.20 7.06
C LEU A 247 6.07 -13.42 7.01
N ILE A 248 6.07 -12.24 6.39
CA ILE A 248 4.84 -11.46 6.12
C ILE A 248 3.93 -12.29 5.21
N ASP A 249 4.49 -12.81 4.11
CA ASP A 249 3.80 -13.68 3.16
C ASP A 249 3.22 -14.92 3.83
N ALA A 250 3.98 -15.57 4.75
CA ALA A 250 3.48 -16.71 5.51
C ALA A 250 2.28 -16.35 6.40
N VAL A 251 2.30 -15.17 7.04
CA VAL A 251 1.20 -14.69 7.88
C VAL A 251 -0.03 -14.39 7.03
N TYR A 252 0.13 -13.72 5.88
CA TYR A 252 -0.99 -13.39 5.00
C TYR A 252 -1.60 -14.62 4.34
N GLN A 253 -0.79 -15.56 3.86
CA GLN A 253 -1.29 -16.84 3.36
C GLN A 253 -2.06 -17.59 4.45
N ARG A 254 -1.51 -17.67 5.65
CA ARG A 254 -2.19 -18.32 6.77
C ARG A 254 -3.53 -17.65 7.07
N ALA A 255 -3.58 -16.33 7.06
CA ALA A 255 -4.81 -15.57 7.27
C ALA A 255 -5.87 -15.89 6.22
N VAL A 256 -5.54 -15.87 4.92
CA VAL A 256 -6.50 -16.21 3.86
C VAL A 256 -6.93 -17.67 3.93
N LEU A 257 -6.00 -18.61 4.17
CA LEU A 257 -6.31 -20.04 4.09
C LEU A 257 -6.97 -20.60 5.37
N ARG A 258 -6.86 -19.90 6.50
CA ARG A 258 -7.37 -20.38 7.81
C ARG A 258 -8.40 -19.48 8.46
N GLU A 259 -8.76 -18.36 7.85
CA GLU A 259 -9.78 -17.47 8.42
C GLU A 259 -11.12 -18.18 8.62
N ASP A 260 -11.70 -18.01 9.81
CA ASP A 260 -13.09 -18.34 10.09
C ASP A 260 -13.93 -17.07 9.94
N CYS A 261 -14.27 -16.75 8.69
CA CYS A 261 -15.04 -15.56 8.39
C CYS A 261 -16.46 -15.59 8.98
N ALA A 262 -17.03 -16.78 9.24
CA ALA A 262 -18.31 -16.90 9.91
C ALA A 262 -18.23 -16.45 11.38
N ALA A 263 -17.20 -16.91 12.10
CA ALA A 263 -16.93 -16.48 13.48
C ALA A 263 -16.56 -14.99 13.53
N ILE A 264 -15.74 -14.50 12.61
CA ILE A 264 -15.40 -13.07 12.48
C ILE A 264 -16.67 -12.25 12.26
N GLY A 265 -17.54 -12.64 11.33
CA GLY A 265 -18.81 -11.95 11.08
C GLY A 265 -19.75 -11.97 12.30
N ALA A 266 -19.78 -13.07 13.07
CA ALA A 266 -20.56 -13.14 14.31
C ALA A 266 -20.01 -12.20 15.39
N ALA A 267 -18.69 -12.09 15.54
CA ALA A 267 -18.06 -11.11 16.44
C ALA A 267 -18.34 -9.67 15.98
N GLN A 268 -18.20 -9.39 14.69
CA GLN A 268 -18.49 -8.09 14.11
C GLN A 268 -19.95 -7.66 14.33
N ARG A 269 -20.94 -8.54 14.12
CA ARG A 269 -22.36 -8.25 14.38
C ARG A 269 -22.65 -7.99 15.87
N ARG A 270 -21.96 -8.67 16.79
CA ARG A 270 -22.09 -8.40 18.23
C ARG A 270 -21.54 -7.03 18.60
N VAL A 271 -20.38 -6.67 18.07
CA VAL A 271 -19.82 -5.33 18.26
C VAL A 271 -20.69 -4.28 17.58
N GLU A 272 -21.19 -4.52 16.37
CA GLU A 272 -22.14 -3.66 15.68
C GLU A 272 -23.35 -3.36 16.60
N ALA A 273 -23.98 -4.40 17.14
CA ALA A 273 -25.10 -4.26 18.05
C ALA A 273 -24.71 -3.49 19.33
N ALA A 274 -23.47 -3.63 19.82
CA ALA A 274 -22.98 -2.84 20.94
C ALA A 274 -22.79 -1.36 20.60
N LEU A 275 -22.14 -1.04 19.48
CA LEU A 275 -21.88 0.32 19.03
C LEU A 275 -23.17 1.13 18.81
N ARG A 276 -24.28 0.47 18.43
CA ARG A 276 -25.60 1.13 18.30
C ARG A 276 -26.21 1.56 19.63
N ARG A 277 -25.85 0.91 20.75
CA ARG A 277 -26.54 1.11 22.05
C ARG A 277 -26.17 2.41 22.75
N GLY A 278 -25.07 3.08 22.39
CA GLY A 278 -24.66 4.27 23.13
C GLY A 278 -23.39 4.95 22.66
N GLU A 279 -22.82 5.72 23.57
CA GLU A 279 -21.57 6.43 23.37
C GLU A 279 -20.39 5.47 23.45
N VAL A 280 -19.60 5.46 22.38
CA VAL A 280 -18.33 4.74 22.27
C VAL A 280 -17.24 5.61 22.87
N ARG A 281 -16.40 5.03 23.72
CA ARG A 281 -15.21 5.67 24.26
C ARG A 281 -13.97 4.86 23.92
N VAL A 282 -12.99 5.52 23.30
CA VAL A 282 -11.71 4.95 22.89
C VAL A 282 -10.60 5.59 23.71
N LYS A 283 -9.80 4.78 24.39
CA LYS A 283 -8.67 5.26 25.21
C LYS A 283 -7.35 4.58 24.83
N THR A 284 -6.24 5.30 24.99
CA THR A 284 -4.88 4.73 24.95
C THR A 284 -4.05 5.24 26.12
N PRO A 285 -3.00 4.49 26.54
CA PRO A 285 -1.98 4.98 27.47
C PRO A 285 -1.29 6.27 27.01
N LEU A 286 -1.18 6.50 25.69
CA LEU A 286 -0.61 7.72 25.11
C LEU A 286 -1.47 8.98 25.32
N GLY A 287 -2.70 8.82 25.82
CA GLY A 287 -3.59 9.93 26.15
C GLY A 287 -4.71 10.17 25.14
N THR A 288 -4.99 9.22 24.24
CA THR A 288 -6.26 9.23 23.50
C THR A 288 -7.40 9.07 24.50
N ASP A 289 -8.42 9.92 24.40
CA ASP A 289 -9.72 9.79 25.07
C ASP A 289 -10.75 10.42 24.14
N LEU A 290 -11.21 9.61 23.18
CA LEU A 290 -12.15 10.01 22.14
C LEU A 290 -13.52 9.42 22.44
N ARG A 291 -14.57 10.22 22.24
CA ARG A 291 -15.97 9.82 22.43
C ARG A 291 -16.77 10.12 21.18
N PHE A 292 -17.68 9.23 20.82
CA PHE A 292 -18.59 9.42 19.69
C PHE A 292 -19.80 8.50 19.77
N ARG A 293 -20.81 8.74 18.93
CA ARG A 293 -21.97 7.86 18.74
C ARG A 293 -22.07 7.44 17.29
N VAL A 294 -22.59 6.24 17.07
CA VAL A 294 -22.81 5.68 15.73
C VAL A 294 -24.26 5.85 15.28
N GLY A 295 -25.23 5.62 16.19
CA GLY A 295 -26.66 5.64 15.86
C GLY A 295 -27.01 4.61 14.79
N ASP A 296 -27.83 5.03 13.82
CA ASP A 296 -28.31 4.17 12.72
C ASP A 296 -27.41 4.19 11.48
N ARG A 297 -26.20 4.76 11.59
CA ARG A 297 -25.23 4.75 10.47
C ARG A 297 -25.01 3.32 9.95
N PRO A 298 -24.83 3.15 8.63
CA PRO A 298 -24.41 1.88 8.08
C PRO A 298 -23.03 1.52 8.63
N MET A 299 -22.87 0.26 9.03
CA MET A 299 -21.58 -0.29 9.45
C MET A 299 -21.16 -1.33 8.43
N ASN A 300 -19.94 -1.19 7.96
CA ASN A 300 -19.38 -2.09 6.98
C ASN A 300 -18.70 -3.25 7.72
N LEU A 301 -19.22 -4.45 7.51
CA LEU A 301 -18.70 -5.69 8.08
C LEU A 301 -17.87 -6.37 7.01
N GLN A 302 -16.54 -6.35 7.14
CA GLN A 302 -15.64 -7.11 6.27
C GLN A 302 -15.53 -8.53 6.82
N ASP A 303 -16.61 -9.29 6.63
CA ASP A 303 -16.77 -10.70 7.04
C ASP A 303 -16.54 -11.66 5.87
N GLY A 304 -15.93 -11.19 4.77
CA GLY A 304 -15.55 -12.02 3.63
C GLY A 304 -16.71 -12.42 2.70
N ASP A 305 -17.95 -12.04 2.96
CA ASP A 305 -19.05 -12.31 2.02
C ASP A 305 -19.00 -11.35 0.82
N ALA A 306 -18.37 -11.77 -0.28
CA ALA A 306 -18.34 -11.06 -1.54
C ALA A 306 -19.38 -11.58 -2.55
N SER A 307 -20.47 -12.16 -2.07
CA SER A 307 -21.55 -12.66 -2.92
C SER A 307 -22.35 -11.54 -3.58
N ALA A 308 -22.92 -11.86 -4.74
CA ALA A 308 -23.90 -11.00 -5.41
C ALA A 308 -25.13 -10.70 -4.51
N ALA A 309 -25.51 -11.63 -3.63
CA ALA A 309 -26.61 -11.46 -2.69
C ALA A 309 -26.31 -10.36 -1.66
N ARG A 310 -25.11 -10.38 -1.07
CA ARG A 310 -24.64 -9.33 -0.17
C ARG A 310 -24.62 -7.97 -0.87
N ALA A 311 -24.04 -7.91 -2.07
CA ALA A 311 -23.92 -6.68 -2.86
C ALA A 311 -25.27 -6.03 -3.22
N ARG A 312 -26.33 -6.83 -3.44
CA ARG A 312 -27.69 -6.30 -3.66
C ARG A 312 -28.27 -5.57 -2.44
N THR A 313 -27.85 -5.96 -1.24
CA THR A 313 -28.31 -5.34 0.03
C THR A 313 -27.40 -4.23 0.55
N ALA A 314 -26.28 -3.97 -0.15
CA ALA A 314 -25.28 -3.00 0.26
C ALA A 314 -25.82 -1.57 0.30
N LYS A 315 -25.59 -0.90 1.44
CA LYS A 315 -26.08 0.46 1.72
C LYS A 315 -25.08 1.53 1.33
N VAL A 316 -23.79 1.20 1.43
CA VAL A 316 -22.67 2.10 1.10
C VAL A 316 -21.76 1.46 0.07
N LEU A 317 -20.82 2.22 -0.49
CA LEU A 317 -19.88 1.67 -1.48
C LEU A 317 -19.09 0.51 -0.89
N VAL A 318 -18.54 0.70 0.32
CA VAL A 318 -17.61 -0.28 0.91
C VAL A 318 -18.28 -1.63 1.22
N ASP A 319 -19.61 -1.71 1.26
CA ASP A 319 -20.34 -2.99 1.37
C ASP A 319 -20.22 -3.84 0.09
N ARG A 320 -19.82 -3.23 -1.02
CA ARG A 320 -19.54 -3.88 -2.30
C ARG A 320 -18.04 -4.05 -2.55
N GLU A 321 -17.18 -3.56 -1.67
CA GLU A 321 -15.73 -3.67 -1.75
C GLU A 321 -15.25 -4.56 -0.58
N VAL A 322 -15.14 -5.86 -0.85
CA VAL A 322 -14.77 -6.85 0.18
C VAL A 322 -13.26 -7.04 0.20
N GLU A 323 -12.65 -6.86 1.37
CA GLU A 323 -11.22 -7.04 1.59
C GLU A 323 -10.94 -8.46 2.08
N LEU A 324 -9.93 -9.11 1.49
CA LEU A 324 -9.44 -10.42 1.91
C LEU A 324 -7.96 -10.35 2.28
N PRO A 325 -7.51 -10.84 3.45
CA PRO A 325 -8.29 -11.55 4.48
C PRO A 325 -9.42 -10.74 5.12
N CYS A 326 -10.52 -11.40 5.48
CA CYS A 326 -11.65 -10.78 6.19
C CYS A 326 -11.19 -10.36 7.60
N GLY A 327 -11.80 -9.33 8.19
CA GLY A 327 -11.37 -8.97 9.55
C GLY A 327 -11.73 -7.62 10.11
N VAL A 328 -12.30 -6.66 9.38
CA VAL A 328 -12.49 -5.30 9.92
C VAL A 328 -13.96 -4.87 9.94
N LEU A 329 -14.40 -4.28 11.05
CA LEU A 329 -15.63 -3.49 11.10
C LEU A 329 -15.25 -2.03 10.90
N ARG A 330 -15.93 -1.33 9.98
CA ARG A 330 -15.69 0.09 9.69
C ARG A 330 -16.97 0.89 9.78
N VAL A 331 -16.88 2.08 10.36
CA VAL A 331 -18.03 3.00 10.46
C VAL A 331 -17.59 4.45 10.43
N ALA A 332 -18.40 5.30 9.80
CA ALA A 332 -18.36 6.74 10.00
C ALA A 332 -19.28 7.11 11.17
N PRO A 333 -18.75 7.59 12.32
CA PRO A 333 -19.58 8.05 13.42
C PRO A 333 -20.46 9.24 13.03
N LEU A 334 -21.44 9.56 13.87
CA LEU A 334 -22.18 10.81 13.77
C LEU A 334 -21.21 11.97 14.00
N GLU A 335 -21.00 12.80 12.98
CA GLU A 335 -19.93 13.79 12.91
C GLU A 335 -19.94 14.71 14.14
N GLU A 336 -21.09 15.33 14.43
CA GLU A 336 -21.27 16.27 15.54
C GLU A 336 -21.12 15.63 16.94
N SER A 337 -21.11 14.31 17.04
CA SER A 337 -20.95 13.59 18.33
C SER A 337 -19.49 13.36 18.72
N VAL A 338 -18.56 13.48 17.77
CA VAL A 338 -17.16 13.14 18.01
C VAL A 338 -16.50 14.26 18.82
N SER A 339 -15.93 13.91 19.97
CA SER A 339 -15.28 14.85 20.88
C SER A 339 -14.16 14.19 21.68
N GLY A 340 -13.13 14.95 22.03
CA GLY A 340 -12.01 14.47 22.85
C GLY A 340 -10.66 14.58 22.14
N ILE A 341 -9.75 13.66 22.42
CA ILE A 341 -8.35 13.76 21.96
C ILE A 341 -7.93 12.46 21.30
N ILE A 342 -7.25 12.55 20.17
CA ILE A 342 -6.48 11.44 19.58
C ILE A 342 -5.00 11.75 19.77
N ALA A 343 -4.31 10.92 20.56
CA ALA A 343 -2.86 10.94 20.73
C ALA A 343 -2.24 9.89 19.81
N TYR A 344 -1.53 10.35 18.78
CA TYR A 344 -0.96 9.48 17.76
C TYR A 344 0.32 8.80 18.27
N PRO A 345 0.57 7.54 17.87
CA PRO A 345 1.91 6.97 17.96
C PRO A 345 2.89 7.75 17.07
N VAL A 346 4.17 7.35 17.04
CA VAL A 346 5.14 7.95 16.09
C VAL A 346 4.58 7.83 14.68
N THR A 347 4.37 8.97 14.04
CA THR A 347 3.59 9.07 12.82
C THR A 347 4.29 9.99 11.82
N GLN A 348 3.82 9.97 10.57
CA GLN A 348 4.33 10.83 9.52
C GLN A 348 3.19 11.52 8.78
N TRP A 349 3.37 12.80 8.51
CA TRP A 349 2.41 13.60 7.76
C TRP A 349 3.12 14.19 6.54
N ASP A 350 2.64 13.81 5.36
CA ASP A 350 3.23 14.23 4.07
C ASP A 350 4.74 13.91 3.98
N GLY A 351 5.10 12.69 4.40
CA GLY A 351 6.48 12.20 4.42
C GLY A 351 7.39 12.82 5.47
N ARG A 352 6.88 13.70 6.34
CA ARG A 352 7.64 14.33 7.42
C ARG A 352 7.31 13.68 8.77
N PRO A 353 8.32 13.33 9.59
CA PRO A 353 8.09 12.77 10.91
C PRO A 353 7.41 13.79 11.84
N VAL A 354 6.48 13.28 12.66
CA VAL A 354 5.76 14.07 13.67
C VAL A 354 5.83 13.32 15.00
N GLU A 355 6.23 14.03 16.05
CA GLU A 355 6.41 13.47 17.39
C GLU A 355 5.43 14.08 18.39
N GLY A 356 4.84 13.23 19.24
CA GLY A 356 3.92 13.66 20.30
C GLY A 356 2.64 14.32 19.79
N LEU A 357 2.15 13.93 18.61
CA LEU A 357 0.97 14.52 17.99
C LEU A 357 -0.29 14.23 18.81
N LYS A 358 -1.02 15.28 19.18
CA LYS A 358 -2.39 15.20 19.72
C LYS A 358 -3.32 16.10 18.93
N LEU A 359 -4.40 15.53 18.45
CA LEU A 359 -5.49 16.24 17.79
C LEU A 359 -6.68 16.31 18.72
N HIS A 360 -7.14 17.52 19.03
CA HIS A 360 -8.34 17.77 19.83
C HIS A 360 -9.53 17.92 18.89
N PHE A 361 -10.63 17.26 19.24
CA PHE A 361 -11.87 17.26 18.47
C PHE A 361 -13.01 17.86 19.27
N GLU A 362 -13.76 18.74 18.62
CA GLU A 362 -15.08 19.18 19.04
C GLU A 362 -16.02 19.10 17.86
N LYS A 363 -17.20 18.50 18.06
CA LYS A 363 -18.21 18.31 17.00
C LYS A 363 -17.61 17.69 15.72
N GLY A 364 -16.72 16.72 15.92
CA GLY A 364 -16.05 15.98 14.86
C GLY A 364 -15.05 16.75 14.03
N ARG A 365 -14.63 17.94 14.45
CA ARG A 365 -13.58 18.71 13.78
C ARG A 365 -12.39 18.94 14.68
N VAL A 366 -11.20 18.94 14.09
CA VAL A 366 -9.97 19.34 14.77
C VAL A 366 -10.07 20.81 15.18
N THR A 367 -9.99 21.09 16.47
CA THR A 367 -9.99 22.47 17.02
C THR A 367 -8.61 22.89 17.50
N ARG A 368 -7.74 21.93 17.84
CA ARG A 368 -6.38 22.19 18.32
C ARG A 368 -5.43 21.05 17.96
N ILE A 369 -4.21 21.44 17.61
CA ILE A 369 -3.11 20.55 17.24
C ILE A 369 -1.96 20.80 18.23
N GLU A 370 -1.56 19.77 18.95
CA GLU A 370 -0.32 19.74 19.73
C GLU A 370 0.67 18.78 19.06
N ALA A 371 1.94 19.13 19.02
CA ALA A 371 3.02 18.19 18.70
C ALA A 371 4.31 18.69 19.38
N ALA A 372 5.18 17.76 19.76
CA ALA A 372 6.51 18.07 20.24
C ALA A 372 7.43 18.53 19.09
N ALA A 373 7.26 17.92 17.91
CA ALA A 373 7.94 18.29 16.67
C ALA A 373 7.06 17.99 15.44
N GLY A 374 7.23 18.76 14.36
CA GLY A 374 6.55 18.53 13.08
C GLY A 374 5.10 19.03 13.00
N ARG A 375 4.67 19.92 13.92
CA ARG A 375 3.30 20.47 13.96
C ARG A 375 2.91 21.15 12.64
N GLU A 376 3.82 21.94 12.09
CA GLU A 376 3.63 22.66 10.84
C GLU A 376 3.39 21.74 9.63
N ALA A 377 3.91 20.49 9.69
CA ALA A 377 3.64 19.48 8.67
C ALA A 377 2.18 19.03 8.71
N VAL A 378 1.66 18.75 9.91
CA VAL A 378 0.26 18.38 10.12
C VAL A 378 -0.67 19.49 9.68
N GLU A 379 -0.41 20.72 10.10
CA GLU A 379 -1.22 21.88 9.70
C GLU A 379 -1.21 22.10 8.18
N ALA A 380 -0.05 21.98 7.52
CA ALA A 380 0.04 22.09 6.07
C ALA A 380 -0.74 20.99 5.35
N ALA A 381 -0.65 19.75 5.84
CA ALA A 381 -1.35 18.60 5.31
C ALA A 381 -2.88 18.69 5.46
N LEU A 382 -3.37 19.20 6.59
CA LEU A 382 -4.80 19.43 6.79
C LEU A 382 -5.31 20.57 5.89
N ARG A 383 -4.58 21.68 5.82
CA ARG A 383 -4.92 22.82 4.95
C ARG A 383 -4.97 22.43 3.47
N SER A 384 -4.00 21.65 2.99
CA SER A 384 -3.93 21.27 1.58
C SER A 384 -5.08 20.36 1.15
N GLY A 385 -5.59 19.55 2.06
CA GLY A 385 -6.65 18.61 1.74
C GLY A 385 -8.07 19.17 1.78
N GLY A 386 -8.25 20.44 2.14
CA GLY A 386 -9.54 21.15 2.12
C GLY A 386 -10.37 21.00 3.41
N PRO A 387 -11.58 21.61 3.46
CA PRO A 387 -12.40 21.72 4.67
C PRO A 387 -12.81 20.40 5.32
N GLY A 388 -12.78 19.29 4.57
CA GLY A 388 -13.09 17.96 5.09
C GLY A 388 -11.91 17.29 5.81
N SER A 389 -10.67 17.75 5.60
CA SER A 389 -9.47 17.08 6.14
C SER A 389 -9.35 17.16 7.65
N GLU A 390 -9.93 18.18 8.26
CA GLU A 390 -9.98 18.37 9.70
C GLU A 390 -11.13 17.60 10.36
N ALA A 391 -11.98 16.94 9.58
CA ALA A 391 -13.12 16.20 10.12
C ALA A 391 -12.74 14.74 10.43
N PHE A 392 -13.27 14.24 11.54
CA PHE A 392 -13.18 12.82 11.88
C PHE A 392 -13.97 11.99 10.86
N ARG A 393 -13.34 10.92 10.38
CA ARG A 393 -13.84 10.14 9.26
C ARG A 393 -14.39 8.79 9.68
N GLU A 394 -13.54 8.01 10.34
CA GLU A 394 -13.71 6.57 10.43
C GLU A 394 -13.20 6.07 11.78
N PHE A 395 -14.04 5.24 12.41
CA PHE A 395 -13.61 4.28 13.40
C PHE A 395 -13.62 2.90 12.75
N ALA A 396 -12.50 2.17 12.87
CA ALA A 396 -12.45 0.77 12.49
C ALA A 396 -11.82 -0.09 13.57
N LEU A 397 -12.28 -1.34 13.66
CA LEU A 397 -11.81 -2.33 14.62
C LEU A 397 -11.53 -3.64 13.88
N GLY A 398 -10.33 -4.18 14.07
CA GLY A 398 -9.90 -5.48 13.55
C GLY A 398 -10.34 -6.65 14.44
N PHE A 399 -10.58 -7.79 13.80
CA PHE A 399 -11.15 -9.01 14.37
C PHE A 399 -10.42 -10.28 13.93
N ASN A 400 -9.55 -10.21 12.92
CA ASN A 400 -8.91 -11.41 12.38
C ASN A 400 -7.82 -11.91 13.34
N PRO A 401 -7.96 -13.10 13.95
CA PRO A 401 -6.98 -13.63 14.89
C PRO A 401 -5.65 -14.02 14.22
N GLU A 402 -5.68 -14.42 12.94
CA GLU A 402 -4.48 -14.81 12.19
C GLU A 402 -3.58 -13.61 11.85
N LEU A 403 -4.17 -12.40 11.89
CA LEU A 403 -3.52 -11.11 11.68
C LEU A 403 -3.25 -10.35 12.99
N ALA A 404 -3.42 -10.98 14.16
CA ALA A 404 -3.13 -10.34 15.44
C ALA A 404 -1.65 -9.88 15.52
N VAL A 405 -1.41 -8.77 16.21
CA VAL A 405 -0.06 -8.26 16.46
C VAL A 405 0.74 -9.34 17.23
N PRO A 406 1.85 -9.85 16.69
CA PRO A 406 2.61 -10.90 17.37
C PRO A 406 3.20 -10.43 18.70
N GLU A 407 3.16 -11.27 19.73
CA GLU A 407 3.74 -10.92 21.05
C GLU A 407 5.27 -10.79 21.02
N ARG A 408 5.93 -11.52 20.11
CA ARG A 408 7.38 -11.46 19.89
C ARG A 408 7.66 -10.74 18.58
N ASN A 409 8.55 -9.74 18.61
CA ASN A 409 8.89 -8.87 17.47
C ASN A 409 7.62 -8.26 16.84
N PRO A 410 6.90 -7.40 17.58
CA PRO A 410 5.58 -6.96 17.19
C PRO A 410 5.64 -6.04 15.96
N TRP A 411 4.72 -6.26 15.04
CA TRP A 411 4.43 -5.44 13.86
C TRP A 411 2.93 -5.54 13.58
N ILE A 412 2.38 -4.64 12.77
CA ILE A 412 0.94 -4.61 12.49
C ILE A 412 0.66 -5.23 11.12
N PRO A 413 0.01 -6.41 11.07
CA PRO A 413 -0.35 -7.07 9.82
C PRO A 413 -1.53 -6.40 9.12
N TYR A 414 -1.50 -6.45 7.79
CA TYR A 414 -2.61 -6.20 6.87
C TYR A 414 -3.55 -5.06 7.26
N TYR A 415 -3.12 -3.81 7.06
CA TYR A 415 -3.92 -2.59 7.29
C TYR A 415 -4.52 -2.46 8.71
N GLY A 416 -4.03 -3.25 9.68
CA GLY A 416 -4.56 -3.30 11.03
C GLY A 416 -5.88 -4.09 11.15
N TYR A 417 -6.11 -5.09 10.31
CA TYR A 417 -7.32 -5.94 10.40
C TYR A 417 -7.20 -7.04 11.46
N GLY A 418 -6.02 -7.14 12.07
CA GLY A 418 -5.75 -7.97 13.23
C GLY A 418 -6.68 -7.72 14.40
N SER A 419 -7.03 -8.79 15.10
CA SER A 419 -7.87 -8.77 16.31
C SER A 419 -7.42 -7.70 17.31
N GLY A 420 -8.33 -6.77 17.63
CA GLY A 420 -8.15 -5.73 18.65
C GLY A 420 -7.39 -4.48 18.19
N VAL A 421 -6.90 -4.44 16.95
CA VAL A 421 -6.29 -3.23 16.38
C VAL A 421 -7.37 -2.24 16.00
N VAL A 422 -7.23 -1.00 16.43
CA VAL A 422 -8.15 0.10 16.09
C VAL A 422 -7.49 1.01 15.06
N ARG A 423 -8.26 1.45 14.07
CA ARG A 423 -7.87 2.51 13.14
C ARG A 423 -8.77 3.72 13.33
N LEU A 424 -8.15 4.88 13.47
CA LEU A 424 -8.84 6.17 13.52
C LEU A 424 -8.38 6.99 12.33
N ALA A 425 -9.32 7.62 11.63
CA ALA A 425 -9.02 8.38 10.42
C ALA A 425 -9.71 9.74 10.36
N LEU A 426 -9.15 10.65 9.56
CA LEU A 426 -9.69 11.95 9.19
C LEU A 426 -9.91 12.04 7.66
N GLY A 427 -10.79 12.95 7.25
CA GLY A 427 -11.08 13.25 5.85
C GLY A 427 -12.45 12.75 5.36
N ASP A 428 -12.57 12.62 4.04
CA ASP A 428 -13.80 12.26 3.32
C ASP A 428 -14.35 10.90 3.74
N ASN A 429 -15.55 10.87 4.33
CA ASN A 429 -16.21 9.66 4.84
C ASN A 429 -17.43 9.22 4.00
N THR A 430 -17.59 9.77 2.78
CA THR A 430 -18.75 9.49 1.93
C THR A 430 -18.86 8.02 1.52
N GLU A 431 -17.74 7.31 1.36
CA GLU A 431 -17.73 5.88 1.03
C GLU A 431 -18.31 4.99 2.15
N LEU A 432 -18.34 5.50 3.39
CA LEU A 432 -18.88 4.86 4.59
C LEU A 432 -20.29 5.36 4.93
N GLY A 433 -20.88 6.22 4.08
CA GLY A 433 -22.21 6.79 4.29
C GLY A 433 -22.24 7.99 5.24
N GLY A 434 -21.11 8.66 5.48
CA GLY A 434 -21.06 9.95 6.20
C GLY A 434 -21.22 11.17 5.29
N ASN A 435 -21.24 12.36 5.89
CA ASN A 435 -21.52 13.63 5.22
C ASN A 435 -20.28 14.50 4.95
N VAL A 436 -19.09 14.05 5.39
CA VAL A 436 -17.83 14.77 5.17
C VAL A 436 -17.35 14.56 3.74
N THR A 437 -17.36 15.63 2.96
CA THR A 437 -16.82 15.67 1.59
C THR A 437 -15.47 16.39 1.56
N SER A 438 -14.74 16.26 0.45
CA SER A 438 -13.57 17.10 0.12
C SER A 438 -12.45 17.11 1.18
N GLY A 439 -12.24 15.99 1.88
CA GLY A 439 -11.10 15.80 2.79
C GLY A 439 -10.14 14.74 2.25
N ARG A 440 -9.22 15.13 1.36
CA ARG A 440 -8.25 14.21 0.74
C ARG A 440 -6.83 14.80 0.77
N PRO A 441 -5.78 14.00 1.03
CA PRO A 441 -5.81 12.57 1.30
C PRO A 441 -6.45 12.27 2.67
N ARG A 442 -6.79 11.01 2.86
CA ARG A 442 -7.36 10.54 4.13
C ARG A 442 -6.21 10.15 5.04
N TRP A 443 -6.19 10.74 6.23
CA TRP A 443 -5.15 10.50 7.22
C TRP A 443 -5.65 9.43 8.18
N TRP A 444 -4.87 8.40 8.43
CA TRP A 444 -5.23 7.33 9.34
C TRP A 444 -4.00 6.80 10.04
N ASP A 445 -4.19 6.27 11.24
CA ASP A 445 -3.15 5.59 12.01
C ASP A 445 -3.72 4.37 12.73
N LEU A 446 -2.84 3.48 13.18
CA LEU A 446 -3.17 2.20 13.81
C LEU A 446 -2.79 2.21 15.28
N PHE A 447 -3.73 1.78 16.11
CA PHE A 447 -3.63 1.80 17.56
C PHE A 447 -3.76 0.37 18.09
N VAL A 448 -2.67 -0.14 18.66
CA VAL A 448 -2.53 -1.55 19.07
C VAL A 448 -2.77 -1.79 20.56
N ASP A 449 -2.98 -0.74 21.34
CA ASP A 449 -3.11 -0.79 22.81
C ASP A 449 -4.40 -0.10 23.32
N THR A 450 -5.40 0.03 22.45
CA THR A 450 -6.64 0.73 22.77
C THR A 450 -7.50 -0.01 23.79
N THR A 451 -8.27 0.74 24.57
CA THR A 451 -9.45 0.25 25.27
C THR A 451 -10.68 0.91 24.66
N VAL A 452 -11.59 0.09 24.13
CA VAL A 452 -12.85 0.53 23.52
C VAL A 452 -14.00 0.05 24.38
N SER A 453 -14.91 0.95 24.70
CA SER A 453 -16.09 0.66 25.53
C SER A 453 -17.33 1.35 25.01
N VAL A 454 -18.50 0.77 25.28
CA VAL A 454 -19.81 1.38 25.07
C VAL A 454 -20.59 1.31 26.38
N GLY A 455 -20.80 2.45 27.03
CA GLY A 455 -21.25 2.47 28.43
C GLY A 455 -20.30 1.65 29.31
N ASP A 456 -20.85 0.73 30.10
CA ASP A 456 -20.06 -0.16 30.97
C ASP A 456 -19.53 -1.41 30.24
N THR A 457 -19.93 -1.63 28.99
CA THR A 457 -19.47 -2.78 28.20
C THR A 457 -18.11 -2.46 27.59
N VAL A 458 -17.07 -3.19 27.99
CA VAL A 458 -15.77 -3.14 27.32
C VAL A 458 -15.81 -4.09 26.13
N LEU A 459 -15.34 -3.62 24.96
CA LEU A 459 -15.25 -4.38 23.71
C LEU A 459 -13.81 -4.75 23.37
N VAL A 460 -12.88 -3.84 23.67
CA VAL A 460 -11.43 -4.04 23.53
C VAL A 460 -10.79 -3.57 24.84
N ARG A 461 -9.85 -4.35 25.37
CA ARG A 461 -9.05 -4.00 26.54
C ARG A 461 -7.58 -4.10 26.20
N SER A 462 -6.90 -2.96 26.20
CA SER A 462 -5.45 -2.88 25.92
C SER A 462 -5.03 -3.62 24.65
N GLY A 463 -5.77 -3.41 23.55
CA GLY A 463 -5.50 -4.03 22.26
C GLY A 463 -6.02 -5.45 22.09
N LYS A 464 -6.74 -6.01 23.06
CA LYS A 464 -7.32 -7.36 22.99
C LYS A 464 -8.84 -7.29 22.98
N LEU A 465 -9.48 -7.94 22.01
CA LEU A 465 -10.94 -8.11 22.01
C LEU A 465 -11.37 -8.84 23.29
N THR A 466 -12.42 -8.34 23.96
CA THR A 466 -12.91 -8.94 25.20
C THR A 466 -14.08 -9.88 24.92
N GLY A 467 -13.85 -11.17 25.16
CA GLY A 467 -14.83 -12.25 25.01
C GLY A 467 -15.21 -12.54 23.55
N PRO A 468 -15.67 -13.77 23.24
CA PRO A 468 -16.24 -14.05 21.94
C PRO A 468 -17.44 -13.14 21.70
#